data_AF-A0A4R0QWR2-F1
#
_entry.id   AF-A0A4R0QWR2-F1
#
_cell.length_a   1.000
_cell.length_b   1.000
_cell.length_c   1.000
_cell.angle_alpha   90.00
_cell.angle_beta   90.00
_cell.angle_gamma   90.00
#
_symmetry.space_group_name_H-M   'P 1'
#
loop_
_entity.id
_entity.type
_entity.pdbx_description
1 polymer ?
#
loop_
_entity_poly.entity_id
_entity_poly.type
_entity_poly.pdbx_seq_one_letter_code
_entity_poly.pdbx_strand_id
1 'polypeptide(L)'
;MASSSSSASSHPSASEPVAPPRDPGEGRALDDRLSQRFIALDPAGYFLIRVDAASAELVAEHYRNDVDDRGRATDPDTGEVLGCRGGRPRSPDRVYRGKTAKQLGIELSEGDEPLPISRLDHALYLGRELQKAEQCLLEGRPYVQD
;
A
#
# COMPACT_ATOMS: atom_id res chain seq x y z
N MET A 1 -25.83 -56.22 23.85
CA MET A 1 -26.07 -56.47 22.42
C MET A 1 -26.35 -55.12 21.80
N ALA A 2 -25.39 -54.52 21.09
CA ALA A 2 -25.33 -54.50 19.61
C ALA A 2 -26.63 -53.87 19.04
N SER A 3 -26.65 -52.77 18.28
CA SER A 3 -25.67 -52.26 17.32
C SER A 3 -25.91 -50.79 17.02
N SER A 4 -24.83 -50.14 16.61
CA SER A 4 -24.74 -48.84 15.96
C SER A 4 -25.54 -48.76 14.65
N SER A 5 -26.03 -47.56 14.33
CA SER A 5 -26.14 -47.11 12.93
C SER A 5 -26.06 -45.59 12.88
N SER A 6 -24.88 -45.12 12.50
CA SER A 6 -24.59 -43.76 12.07
C SER A 6 -25.15 -43.58 10.66
N SER A 7 -25.84 -42.47 10.39
CA SER A 7 -26.11 -42.02 9.02
C SER A 7 -25.66 -40.57 8.87
N ALA A 8 -24.35 -40.39 8.75
CA ALA A 8 -23.81 -39.21 8.09
C ALA A 8 -24.22 -39.27 6.60
N SER A 9 -25.19 -38.46 6.19
CA SER A 9 -25.42 -38.18 4.78
C SER A 9 -24.69 -36.90 4.43
N SER A 10 -23.39 -37.05 4.18
CA SER A 10 -22.56 -36.03 3.54
C SER A 10 -22.99 -35.96 2.08
N HIS A 11 -23.78 -34.96 1.70
CA HIS A 11 -23.91 -34.63 0.29
C HIS A 11 -22.62 -33.94 -0.18
N PRO A 12 -22.00 -34.38 -1.28
CA PRO A 12 -20.91 -33.63 -1.89
C PRO A 12 -21.46 -32.30 -2.41
N SER A 13 -20.97 -31.20 -1.86
CA SER A 13 -21.15 -29.87 -2.44
C SER A 13 -20.56 -29.92 -3.85
N ALA A 14 -21.40 -29.70 -4.86
CA ALA A 14 -20.94 -29.57 -6.24
C ALA A 14 -19.92 -28.43 -6.28
N SER A 15 -18.66 -28.77 -6.55
CA SER A 15 -17.60 -27.80 -6.75
C SER A 15 -18.03 -26.87 -7.89
N GLU A 16 -18.26 -25.60 -7.58
CA GLU A 16 -18.51 -24.59 -8.60
C GLU A 16 -17.37 -24.63 -9.63
N PRO A 17 -17.67 -24.46 -10.93
CA PRO A 17 -16.63 -24.40 -11.94
C PRO A 17 -15.69 -23.25 -11.63
N VAL A 18 -14.45 -23.58 -11.25
CA VAL A 18 -13.37 -22.60 -11.12
C VAL A 18 -13.09 -22.04 -12.50
N ALA A 19 -13.29 -20.74 -12.67
CA ALA A 19 -12.93 -20.04 -13.90
C ALA A 19 -11.46 -20.33 -14.27
N PRO A 20 -11.13 -20.44 -15.56
CA PRO A 20 -9.74 -20.69 -15.96
C PRO A 20 -8.83 -19.60 -15.40
N PRO A 21 -7.57 -19.95 -15.04
CA PRO A 21 -6.61 -18.97 -14.55
C PRO A 21 -6.44 -17.86 -15.60
N ARG A 22 -6.52 -16.60 -15.14
CA ARG A 22 -6.25 -15.44 -16.00
C ARG A 22 -4.75 -15.33 -16.28
N ASP A 23 -4.39 -14.82 -17.45
CA ASP A 23 -3.00 -14.45 -17.73
C ASP A 23 -2.58 -13.32 -16.78
N PRO A 24 -1.55 -13.51 -15.93
CA PRO A 24 -1.04 -12.47 -15.05
C PRO A 24 -0.60 -11.19 -15.80
N GLY A 25 -0.21 -11.30 -17.07
CA GLY A 25 0.24 -10.18 -17.90
C GLY A 25 -0.90 -9.22 -18.27
N GLU A 26 -2.12 -9.72 -18.49
CA GLU A 26 -3.27 -8.88 -18.85
C GLU A 26 -3.66 -7.93 -17.72
N GLY A 27 -3.66 -8.44 -16.47
CA GLY A 27 -3.93 -7.63 -15.28
C GLY A 27 -2.89 -6.54 -15.09
N ARG A 28 -1.59 -6.88 -15.27
CA ARG A 28 -0.50 -5.91 -15.11
C ARG A 28 -0.57 -4.78 -16.13
N ALA A 29 -0.82 -5.09 -17.41
CA ALA A 29 -0.91 -4.07 -18.46
C ALA A 29 -2.10 -3.12 -18.26
N LEU A 30 -3.21 -3.62 -17.70
CA LEU A 30 -4.35 -2.79 -17.33
C LEU A 30 -3.98 -1.83 -16.19
N ASP A 31 -3.36 -2.34 -15.13
CA ASP A 31 -2.92 -1.54 -13.98
C ASP A 31 -1.91 -0.45 -14.41
N ASP A 32 -0.89 -0.80 -15.20
CA ASP A 32 0.10 0.16 -15.70
C ASP A 32 -0.55 1.31 -16.50
N ARG A 33 -1.58 1.01 -17.30
CA ARG A 33 -2.36 2.02 -18.03
C ARG A 33 -3.21 2.88 -17.09
N LEU A 34 -3.83 2.27 -16.08
CA LEU A 34 -4.62 3.00 -15.08
C LEU A 34 -3.75 3.91 -14.22
N SER A 35 -2.48 3.57 -13.98
CA SER A 35 -1.52 4.41 -13.26
C SER A 35 -1.11 5.68 -14.01
N GLN A 36 -1.34 5.77 -15.33
CA GLN A 36 -1.05 6.97 -16.12
C GLN A 36 -2.15 8.05 -16.03
N ARG A 37 -3.26 7.76 -15.34
CA ARG A 37 -4.37 8.72 -15.20
C ARG A 37 -3.96 9.90 -14.32
N PHE A 38 -4.67 11.01 -14.48
CA PHE A 38 -4.59 12.10 -13.51
C PHE A 38 -5.09 11.65 -12.13
N ILE A 39 -4.32 11.99 -11.10
CA ILE A 39 -4.71 11.88 -9.70
C ILE A 39 -4.39 13.20 -9.01
N ALA A 40 -5.35 13.75 -8.29
CA ALA A 40 -5.11 14.94 -7.50
C ALA A 40 -4.42 14.56 -6.18
N LEU A 41 -3.43 15.35 -5.77
CA LEU A 41 -2.63 15.10 -4.57
C LEU A 41 -3.49 15.06 -3.30
N ASP A 42 -3.15 14.16 -2.38
CA ASP A 42 -3.75 14.14 -1.05
C ASP A 42 -3.18 15.30 -0.21
N PRO A 43 -4.03 16.20 0.33
CA PRO A 43 -3.60 17.27 1.22
C PRO A 43 -2.77 16.81 2.42
N ALA A 44 -3.02 15.60 2.92
CA ALA A 44 -2.28 15.05 4.05
C ALA A 44 -0.85 14.67 3.68
N GLY A 45 -0.52 14.45 2.40
CA GLY A 45 0.82 14.12 1.94
C GLY A 45 0.86 12.96 0.96
N TYR A 46 2.03 12.34 0.83
CA TYR A 46 2.27 11.14 0.03
C TYR A 46 3.21 10.18 0.77
N PHE A 47 3.27 8.94 0.29
CA PHE A 47 4.09 7.89 0.89
C PHE A 47 5.11 7.33 -0.09
N LEU A 48 6.29 7.05 0.43
CA LEU A 48 7.26 6.16 -0.20
C LEU A 48 7.32 4.87 0.60
N ILE A 49 7.10 3.74 -0.06
CA ILE A 49 7.18 2.42 0.57
C ILE A 49 8.51 1.76 0.21
N ARG A 50 9.10 1.08 1.18
CA ARG A 50 10.24 0.19 0.95
C ARG A 50 10.10 -1.10 1.77
N VAL A 51 10.75 -2.15 1.28
CA VAL A 51 10.88 -3.43 1.96
C VAL A 51 12.25 -3.48 2.63
N ASP A 52 12.27 -3.67 3.95
CA ASP A 52 13.46 -3.84 4.77
C ASP A 52 13.68 -5.33 5.02
N ALA A 53 14.41 -5.99 4.11
CA ALA A 53 14.66 -7.42 4.21
C ALA A 53 15.50 -7.82 5.43
N ALA A 54 16.31 -6.89 5.97
CA ALA A 54 17.16 -7.16 7.13
C ALA A 54 16.35 -7.26 8.43
N SER A 55 15.35 -6.40 8.61
CA SER A 55 14.44 -6.46 9.77
C SER A 55 13.15 -7.27 9.52
N ALA A 56 12.93 -7.71 8.28
CA ALA A 56 11.68 -8.34 7.83
C ALA A 56 10.46 -7.43 8.06
N GLU A 57 10.59 -6.16 7.66
CA GLU A 57 9.57 -5.14 7.83
C GLU A 57 9.25 -4.42 6.52
N LEU A 58 8.02 -3.94 6.43
CA LEU A 58 7.60 -2.89 5.52
C LEU A 58 7.85 -1.54 6.19
N VAL A 59 8.33 -0.58 5.42
CA VAL A 59 8.52 0.79 5.88
C VAL A 59 7.76 1.73 4.96
N ALA A 60 6.87 2.53 5.54
CA ALA A 60 6.13 3.58 4.84
C ALA A 60 6.57 4.93 5.39
N GLU A 61 7.20 5.72 4.53
CA GLU A 61 7.70 7.06 4.86
C GLU A 61 6.71 8.09 4.32
N HIS A 62 6.17 8.91 5.23
CA HIS A 62 5.21 9.95 4.90
C HIS A 62 5.90 11.29 4.66
N TYR A 63 5.47 12.00 3.62
CA TYR A 63 5.99 13.30 3.22
C TYR A 63 4.82 14.26 2.96
N ARG A 64 4.94 15.49 3.43
CA ARG A 64 3.92 16.51 3.22
C ARG A 64 3.96 17.08 1.79
N ASN A 65 2.79 17.49 1.30
CA ASN A 65 2.59 18.11 -0.02
C ASN A 65 2.60 19.65 0.06
N ASP A 66 3.31 20.24 1.01
CA ASP A 66 3.37 21.70 1.13
C ASP A 66 3.82 22.33 -0.19
N VAL A 67 3.01 23.25 -0.67
CA VAL A 67 3.23 24.02 -1.89
C VAL A 67 2.98 25.49 -1.60
N ASP A 68 3.74 26.37 -2.26
CA ASP A 68 3.49 27.82 -2.19
C ASP A 68 2.29 28.25 -3.04
N ASP A 69 1.96 29.55 -3.00
CA ASP A 69 0.89 30.16 -3.81
C ASP A 69 1.06 29.98 -5.33
N ARG A 70 2.24 29.54 -5.79
CA ARG A 70 2.57 29.27 -7.19
C ARG A 70 2.57 27.77 -7.51
N GLY A 71 2.17 26.92 -6.56
CA GLY A 71 2.11 25.47 -6.72
C GLY A 71 3.47 24.78 -6.68
N ARG A 72 4.52 25.45 -6.18
CA ARG A 72 5.87 24.87 -6.07
C ARG A 72 6.02 24.17 -4.73
N ALA A 73 6.55 22.95 -4.72
CA ALA A 73 6.81 22.22 -3.49
C ALA A 73 7.72 23.02 -2.55
N THR A 74 7.33 23.16 -1.29
CA THR A 74 8.08 23.89 -0.26
C THR A 74 8.52 22.95 0.87
N ASP A 75 9.68 23.24 1.42
CA ASP A 75 10.13 22.64 2.66
C ASP A 75 9.14 23.03 3.78
N PRO A 76 8.67 22.07 4.57
CA PRO A 76 7.52 22.34 5.41
C PRO A 76 7.89 22.97 6.76
N ASP A 77 9.18 23.03 7.09
CA ASP A 77 9.71 23.66 8.29
C ASP A 77 10.22 25.09 8.00
N THR A 78 10.76 25.31 6.79
CA THR A 78 11.37 26.59 6.37
C THR A 78 10.52 27.39 5.39
N GLY A 79 9.56 26.76 4.70
CA GLY A 79 8.77 27.37 3.64
C GLY A 79 9.56 27.63 2.34
N GLU A 80 10.82 27.22 2.26
CA GLU A 80 11.66 27.43 1.08
C GLU A 80 11.26 26.50 -0.06
N VAL A 81 11.33 26.98 -1.31
CA VAL A 81 11.01 26.15 -2.47
C VAL A 81 12.05 25.05 -2.64
N LEU A 82 11.59 23.81 -2.71
CA LEU A 82 12.44 22.65 -2.92
C LEU A 82 12.85 22.56 -4.39
N GLY A 83 14.11 22.87 -4.66
CA GLY A 83 14.69 22.79 -6.00
C GLY A 83 14.90 21.35 -6.46
N CYS A 84 14.66 21.08 -7.75
CA CYS A 84 14.89 19.77 -8.38
C CYS A 84 16.37 19.35 -8.47
N ARG A 85 17.33 20.22 -8.11
CA ARG A 85 18.77 19.90 -8.12
C ARG A 85 19.47 20.51 -6.89
N GLY A 86 20.14 19.67 -6.12
CA GLY A 86 21.04 20.09 -5.04
C GLY A 86 20.37 20.45 -3.70
N GLY A 87 19.06 20.26 -3.57
CA GLY A 87 18.37 20.35 -2.28
C GLY A 87 18.80 19.22 -1.34
N ARG A 88 18.76 19.50 -0.02
CA ARG A 88 18.92 18.46 1.00
C ARG A 88 17.86 17.37 0.76
N PRO A 89 18.16 16.07 0.98
CA PRO A 89 17.14 15.04 0.93
C PRO A 89 15.99 15.42 1.87
N ARG A 90 14.75 15.44 1.37
CA ARG A 90 13.58 15.63 2.23
C ARG A 90 13.62 14.55 3.32
N SER A 91 13.50 14.94 4.57
CA SER A 91 13.22 14.01 5.66
C SER A 91 11.73 13.69 5.67
N PRO A 92 11.34 12.44 5.94
CA PRO A 92 9.95 12.10 6.16
C PRO A 92 9.43 12.80 7.42
N ASP A 93 8.17 13.22 7.39
CA ASP A 93 7.47 13.79 8.55
C ASP A 93 7.19 12.69 9.59
N ARG A 94 6.82 11.51 9.09
CA ARG A 94 6.55 10.31 9.90
C ARG A 94 7.08 9.07 9.19
N VAL A 95 7.52 8.09 9.97
CA VAL A 95 7.98 6.79 9.47
C VAL A 95 7.21 5.70 10.18
N TYR A 96 6.47 4.92 9.42
CA TYR A 96 5.68 3.80 9.90
C TYR A 96 6.40 2.49 9.57
N ARG A 97 6.37 1.53 10.51
CA ARG A 97 7.01 0.23 10.35
C ARG A 97 6.08 -0.89 10.78
N GLY A 98 5.95 -1.91 9.94
CA GLY A 98 5.13 -3.07 10.27
C GLY A 98 5.60 -4.32 9.55
N LYS A 99 5.26 -5.47 10.12
CA LYS A 99 5.60 -6.79 9.54
C LYS A 99 4.62 -7.23 8.46
N THR A 100 3.43 -6.65 8.45
CA THR A 100 2.35 -6.98 7.51
C THR A 100 1.70 -5.71 6.98
N ALA A 101 1.11 -5.78 5.79
CA ALA A 101 0.30 -4.71 5.23
C ALA A 101 -0.87 -4.36 6.15
N LYS A 102 -1.45 -5.37 6.81
CA LYS A 102 -2.54 -5.18 7.78
C LYS A 102 -2.11 -4.34 8.98
N GLN A 103 -0.94 -4.61 9.54
CA GLN A 103 -0.42 -3.86 10.69
C GLN A 103 -0.26 -2.38 10.33
N LEU A 104 0.41 -2.08 9.21
CA LEU A 104 0.57 -0.70 8.74
C LEU A 104 -0.78 -0.07 8.38
N GLY A 105 -1.69 -0.81 7.75
CA GLY A 105 -3.03 -0.33 7.42
C GLY A 105 -3.78 0.18 8.66
N ILE A 106 -3.79 -0.60 9.75
CA ILE A 106 -4.41 -0.20 11.02
C ILE A 106 -3.73 1.05 11.59
N GLU A 107 -2.40 1.08 11.64
CA GLU A 107 -1.65 2.23 12.17
C GLU A 107 -1.94 3.52 11.39
N LEU A 108 -2.09 3.41 10.08
CA LEU A 108 -2.35 4.55 9.20
C LEU A 108 -3.81 5.03 9.22
N SER A 109 -4.78 4.15 9.48
CA SER A 109 -6.22 4.49 9.45
C SER A 109 -6.86 4.66 10.83
N GLU A 110 -6.28 4.08 11.87
CA GLU A 110 -6.80 4.05 13.24
C GLU A 110 -5.81 4.62 14.27
N GLY A 111 -4.68 5.17 13.80
CA GLY A 111 -3.67 5.82 14.64
C GLY A 111 -4.05 7.23 15.09
N ASP A 112 -3.06 7.95 15.60
CA ASP A 112 -3.25 9.30 16.16
C ASP A 112 -3.53 10.35 15.06
N GLU A 113 -4.44 11.27 15.38
CA GLU A 113 -4.74 12.44 14.55
C GLU A 113 -3.58 13.47 14.57
N PRO A 114 -3.33 14.21 13.47
CA PRO A 114 -4.02 14.10 12.18
C PRO A 114 -3.63 12.80 11.46
N LEU A 115 -4.62 12.12 10.88
CA LEU A 115 -4.38 10.97 10.02
C LEU A 115 -3.53 11.36 8.80
N PRO A 116 -2.56 10.53 8.39
CA PRO A 116 -1.61 10.88 7.33
C PRO A 116 -2.18 10.68 5.91
N ILE A 117 -3.45 10.30 5.79
CA ILE A 117 -4.19 10.08 4.54
C ILE A 117 -5.57 10.72 4.70
N SER A 118 -5.96 11.59 3.78
CA SER A 118 -7.28 12.26 3.80
C SER A 118 -8.18 11.86 2.63
N ARG A 119 -7.64 11.19 1.61
CA ARG A 119 -8.37 10.79 0.41
C ARG A 119 -8.55 9.28 0.28
N LEU A 120 -9.77 8.86 -0.02
CA LEU A 120 -10.13 7.45 -0.15
C LEU A 120 -9.39 6.75 -1.30
N ASP A 121 -9.22 7.40 -2.45
CA ASP A 121 -8.48 6.83 -3.57
C ASP A 121 -6.99 6.62 -3.25
N HIS A 122 -6.40 7.50 -2.45
CA HIS A 122 -5.04 7.35 -1.93
C HIS A 122 -4.94 6.22 -0.89
N ALA A 123 -5.94 6.08 -0.01
CA ALA A 123 -6.01 4.96 0.93
C ALA A 123 -6.11 3.60 0.20
N LEU A 124 -6.91 3.52 -0.87
CA LEU A 124 -7.02 2.32 -1.70
C LEU A 124 -5.71 1.99 -2.43
N TYR A 125 -5.05 3.01 -3.00
CA TYR A 125 -3.72 2.85 -3.60
C TYR A 125 -2.71 2.32 -2.59
N LEU A 126 -2.65 2.94 -1.40
CA LEU A 126 -1.69 2.55 -0.37
C LEU A 126 -1.93 1.12 0.11
N GLY A 127 -3.19 0.71 0.29
CA GLY A 127 -3.53 -0.67 0.62
C GLY A 127 -3.03 -1.69 -0.42
N ARG A 128 -3.16 -1.38 -1.72
CA ARG A 128 -2.60 -2.22 -2.81
C ARG A 128 -1.08 -2.31 -2.71
N GLU A 129 -0.41 -1.17 -2.55
CA GLU A 129 1.05 -1.12 -2.51
C GLU A 129 1.63 -1.81 -1.28
N LEU A 130 0.99 -1.67 -0.11
CA LEU A 130 1.39 -2.39 1.10
C LEU A 130 1.26 -3.90 0.95
N GLN A 131 0.18 -4.39 0.31
CA GLN A 131 0.02 -5.82 0.07
C GLN A 131 1.05 -6.37 -0.93
N LYS A 132 1.33 -5.60 -1.98
CA LYS A 132 2.39 -5.93 -2.93
C LYS A 132 3.77 -5.95 -2.26
N ALA A 133 4.06 -4.99 -1.39
CA ALA A 133 5.30 -4.93 -0.63
C ALA A 133 5.42 -6.12 0.35
N GLU A 134 4.35 -6.49 1.05
CA GLU A 134 4.29 -7.69 1.90
C GLU A 134 4.59 -8.94 1.09
N GLN A 135 3.96 -9.11 -0.08
CA GLN A 135 4.21 -10.27 -0.94
C GLN A 135 5.67 -10.32 -1.42
N CYS A 136 6.24 -9.19 -1.85
CA CYS A 136 7.65 -9.10 -2.22
C CYS A 136 8.58 -9.49 -1.08
N LEU A 137 8.29 -9.04 0.15
CA LEU A 137 9.04 -9.41 1.35
C LEU A 137 8.97 -10.92 1.62
N LEU A 138 7.77 -11.51 1.58
CA LEU A 138 7.56 -12.95 1.83
C LEU A 138 8.27 -13.83 0.79
N GLU A 139 8.32 -13.39 -0.45
CA GLU A 139 8.95 -14.13 -1.56
C GLU A 139 10.43 -13.81 -1.75
N GLY A 140 10.98 -12.83 -1.01
CA GLY A 140 12.35 -12.37 -1.19
C GLY A 140 12.61 -11.71 -2.55
N ARG A 141 11.59 -11.09 -3.16
CA ARG A 141 11.67 -10.42 -4.46
C ARG A 141 11.82 -8.90 -4.29
N PRO A 142 12.45 -8.20 -5.26
CA PRO A 142 12.50 -6.74 -5.22
C PRO A 142 11.09 -6.16 -5.30
N TYR A 143 10.82 -5.19 -4.42
CA TYR A 143 9.62 -4.36 -4.47
C TYR A 143 9.90 -3.10 -5.29
N VAL A 144 8.96 -2.75 -6.17
CA VAL A 144 8.94 -1.49 -6.92
C VAL A 144 7.55 -0.92 -6.76
N GLN A 145 7.44 0.28 -6.20
CA GLN A 145 6.16 0.98 -6.07
C GLN A 145 5.60 1.32 -7.46
N ASP A 146 4.27 1.18 -7.63
CA ASP A 146 3.55 1.54 -8.87
C ASP A 146 3.69 3.03 -9.23
#